data_AF-A0A6C1NND2-F1
#
_entry.id   AF-A0A6C1NND2-F1
#
_cell.length_a   1.000
_cell.length_b   1.000
_cell.length_c   1.000
_cell.angle_alpha   90.00
_cell.angle_beta   90.00
_cell.angle_gamma   90.00
#
_symmetry.space_group_name_H-M   'P 1'
#
loop_
_entity.id
_entity.type
_entity.pdbx_description
1 polymer ?
#
loop_
_entity_poly.entity_id
_entity_poly.type
_entity_poly.pdbx_seq_one_letter_code
_entity_poly.pdbx_strand_id
1 'polypeptide(L)'
;LHLRGDPEPGVNRREGDWRERLPEDVTCVRCLEVKPVHELDRLLWCEDCLGRARTRASVWGWASGATLAVVLGIWIWFGIQPDLSLIPSAWVATLAVALYLGGRVAREIIYGAMRWQNRPAVEARPPSNSH
;
A
#
# COMPACT_ATOMS: atom_id res chain seq x y z
N LEU A 1 -38.92 -41.07 4.23
CA LEU A 1 -38.59 -39.95 5.13
C LEU A 1 -37.07 -40.04 5.39
N HIS A 2 -36.18 -39.56 4.52
CA HIS A 2 -35.73 -38.15 4.41
C HIS A 2 -35.93 -37.41 5.74
N LEU A 3 -34.90 -37.05 6.50
CA LEU A 3 -33.90 -36.02 6.18
C LEU A 3 -32.51 -36.39 6.75
N ARG A 4 -31.53 -36.61 5.87
CA ARG A 4 -30.10 -36.52 6.22
C ARG A 4 -29.78 -35.03 6.09
N GLY A 5 -29.38 -34.39 7.19
CA GLY A 5 -28.89 -33.01 7.12
C GLY A 5 -27.65 -32.99 6.24
N ASP A 6 -27.72 -32.25 5.14
CA ASP A 6 -26.55 -31.97 4.31
C ASP A 6 -25.56 -31.18 5.17
N PRO A 7 -24.28 -31.59 5.25
CA PRO A 7 -23.25 -30.75 5.85
C PRO A 7 -23.14 -29.47 5.02
N GLU A 8 -23.16 -28.32 5.70
CA GLU A 8 -22.96 -27.01 5.12
C GLU A 8 -21.77 -27.02 4.12
N PRO A 9 -21.85 -26.30 2.99
CA PRO A 9 -20.71 -26.16 2.10
C PRO A 9 -19.59 -25.44 2.86
N GLY A 10 -18.70 -26.24 3.44
CA GLY A 10 -17.47 -25.79 4.07
C GLY A 10 -16.73 -24.91 3.08
N VAL A 11 -16.53 -23.66 3.51
CA VAL A 11 -15.65 -22.66 2.89
C VAL A 11 -14.50 -23.34 2.16
N ASN A 12 -14.45 -23.09 0.85
CA ASN A 12 -13.51 -23.68 -0.09
C ASN A 12 -12.05 -23.28 0.28
N ARG A 13 -11.47 -23.94 1.28
CA ARG A 13 -10.07 -23.80 1.72
C ARG A 13 -9.15 -24.67 0.86
N ARG A 14 -9.23 -24.53 -0.46
CA ARG A 14 -8.35 -25.20 -1.42
C ARG A 14 -7.96 -24.29 -2.56
N GLU A 15 -7.48 -23.10 -2.21
CA GLU A 15 -6.71 -22.27 -3.11
C GLU A 15 -5.41 -21.93 -2.37
N GLY A 16 -4.40 -22.77 -2.64
CA GLY A 16 -3.14 -22.93 -1.93
C GLY A 16 -2.72 -21.77 -1.04
N ASP A 17 -2.73 -22.02 0.27
CA ASP A 17 -2.05 -21.15 1.21
C ASP A 17 -0.57 -21.13 0.81
N TRP A 18 -0.17 -20.03 0.19
CA TRP A 18 1.19 -19.82 -0.30
C TRP A 18 2.22 -19.96 0.84
N ARG A 19 1.77 -19.83 2.09
CA ARG A 19 2.56 -20.04 3.31
C ARG A 19 2.98 -21.49 3.50
N GLU A 20 2.20 -22.48 3.06
CA GLU A 20 2.55 -23.90 3.17
C GLU A 20 3.76 -24.30 2.30
N ARG A 21 4.11 -23.48 1.31
CA ARG A 21 5.30 -23.69 0.46
C ARG A 21 6.57 -23.08 1.03
N LEU A 22 6.46 -22.32 2.11
CA LEU A 22 7.56 -21.60 2.72
C LEU A 22 8.08 -22.37 3.94
N PRO A 23 9.39 -22.31 4.23
CA PRO A 23 9.94 -22.84 5.49
C PRO A 23 9.31 -22.11 6.68
N GLU A 24 9.28 -22.72 7.88
CA GLU A 24 8.65 -22.13 9.07
C GLU A 24 9.20 -20.73 9.41
N ASP A 25 10.49 -20.52 9.14
CA ASP A 25 11.20 -19.26 9.30
C ASP A 25 11.60 -18.67 7.94
N VAL A 26 11.19 -17.43 7.69
CA VAL A 26 11.49 -16.71 6.44
C VAL A 26 12.09 -15.35 6.75
N THR A 27 13.10 -14.98 5.98
CA THR A 27 13.73 -13.66 6.08
C THR A 27 12.79 -12.58 5.56
N CYS A 28 12.52 -11.58 6.39
CA CYS A 28 11.80 -10.38 5.97
C CYS A 28 12.59 -9.67 4.87
N VAL A 29 11.95 -9.38 3.73
CA VAL A 29 12.62 -8.79 2.56
C VAL A 29 13.17 -7.37 2.83
N ARG A 30 12.66 -6.70 3.87
CA ARG A 30 12.95 -5.29 4.14
C ARG A 30 13.95 -5.06 5.27
N CYS A 31 13.81 -5.76 6.40
CA CYS A 31 14.77 -5.67 7.51
C CYS A 31 15.82 -6.79 7.51
N LEU A 32 15.68 -7.79 6.64
CA LEU A 32 16.57 -8.96 6.54
C LEU A 32 16.66 -9.80 7.82
N GLU A 33 15.70 -9.62 8.73
CA GLU A 33 15.61 -10.40 9.97
C GLU A 33 14.79 -11.67 9.72
N VAL A 34 15.21 -12.77 10.32
CA VAL A 34 14.49 -14.06 10.26
C VAL A 34 13.29 -13.96 11.20
N LYS A 35 12.10 -14.20 10.65
CA LYS A 35 10.83 -14.14 11.39
C LYS A 35 9.96 -15.34 10.98
N PRO A 36 9.09 -15.82 11.87
CA PRO A 36 8.23 -16.95 11.56
C PRO A 36 7.17 -16.55 10.51
N VAL A 37 6.84 -17.44 9.58
CA VAL A 37 5.97 -17.13 8.42
C VAL A 37 4.63 -16.52 8.78
N HIS A 38 4.08 -16.84 9.95
CA HIS A 38 2.80 -16.30 10.40
C HIS A 38 2.85 -14.80 10.75
N GLU A 39 4.03 -14.27 11.09
CA GLU A 39 4.27 -12.83 11.33
C GLU A 39 4.56 -12.04 10.03
N LEU A 40 4.69 -12.72 8.89
CA LEU A 40 4.92 -12.09 7.60
C LEU A 40 3.61 -11.91 6.81
N ASP A 41 3.45 -10.71 6.25
CA ASP A 41 2.40 -10.41 5.29
C ASP A 41 2.67 -11.05 3.90
N ARG A 42 1.71 -10.98 2.97
CA ARG A 42 1.83 -11.49 1.59
C ARG A 42 3.03 -10.93 0.81
N LEU A 43 3.58 -9.79 1.23
CA LEU A 43 4.81 -9.19 0.67
C LEU A 43 6.11 -9.69 1.34
N LEU A 44 6.04 -10.66 2.26
CA LEU A 44 7.16 -11.12 3.10
C LEU A 44 7.76 -10.00 3.94
N TRP A 45 6.92 -9.10 4.45
CA TRP A 45 7.30 -8.02 5.35
C TRP A 45 6.77 -8.32 6.74
N CYS A 46 7.61 -8.11 7.76
CA CYS A 46 7.16 -8.15 9.16
C CYS A 46 6.25 -6.95 9.47
N GLU A 47 5.47 -7.07 10.54
CA GLU A 47 4.50 -6.06 10.98
C GLU A 47 5.14 -4.67 11.22
N ASP A 48 6.36 -4.62 11.77
CA ASP A 48 7.09 -3.37 11.97
C ASP A 48 7.43 -2.67 10.64
N CYS A 49 7.92 -3.44 9.66
CA CYS A 49 8.24 -2.91 8.34
C CYS A 49 6.98 -2.45 7.61
N LEU A 50 5.87 -3.18 7.79
CA LEU A 50 4.56 -2.82 7.27
C LEU A 50 4.05 -1.53 7.91
N GLY A 51 4.17 -1.39 9.23
CA GLY A 51 3.77 -0.20 9.98
C GLY A 51 4.54 1.04 9.52
N ARG A 52 5.86 0.95 9.41
CA ARG A 52 6.71 2.04 8.87
C ARG A 52 6.32 2.40 7.44
N ALA A 53 6.03 1.41 6.59
CA ALA A 53 5.60 1.63 5.22
C ALA A 53 4.24 2.35 5.14
N ARG A 54 3.28 1.97 5.98
CA ARG A 54 1.95 2.63 6.07
C ARG A 54 2.07 4.07 6.54
N THR A 55 2.84 4.33 7.60
CA THR A 55 3.07 5.69 8.09
C THR A 55 3.71 6.55 7.00
N ARG A 56 4.70 6.02 6.30
CA ARG A 56 5.36 6.70 5.18
C ARG A 56 4.38 6.95 4.04
N ALA A 57 3.60 5.97 3.61
CA ALA A 57 2.59 6.13 2.57
C ALA A 57 1.52 7.17 2.95
N SER A 58 1.15 7.27 4.23
CA SER A 58 0.24 8.32 4.72
C SER A 58 0.86 9.71 4.60
N VAL A 59 2.09 9.88 5.11
CA VAL A 59 2.81 11.16 5.04
C VAL A 59 3.02 11.61 3.59
N TRP A 60 3.45 10.70 2.72
CA TRP A 60 3.67 11.03 1.32
C TRP A 60 2.38 11.27 0.55
N GLY A 61 1.29 10.58 0.88
CA GLY A 61 -0.02 10.88 0.29
C GLY A 61 -0.50 12.28 0.67
N TRP A 62 -0.28 12.70 1.92
CA TRP A 62 -0.56 14.08 2.32
C TRP A 62 0.37 15.08 1.62
N ALA A 63 1.67 14.80 1.54
CA ALA A 63 2.64 15.68 0.90
C ALA A 63 2.37 15.88 -0.60
N SER A 64 2.07 14.82 -1.34
CA SER A 64 1.77 14.89 -2.78
C SER A 64 0.48 15.64 -3.06
N GLY A 65 -0.57 15.35 -2.30
CA GLY A 65 -1.87 16.02 -2.43
C GLY A 65 -1.76 17.50 -2.08
N ALA A 66 -1.03 17.85 -1.00
CA ALA A 66 -0.81 19.23 -0.61
C ALA A 66 -0.01 19.98 -1.68
N THR A 67 1.05 19.37 -2.21
CA THR A 67 1.84 19.96 -3.30
C THR A 67 0.98 20.24 -4.54
N LEU A 68 0.17 19.26 -4.96
CA LEU A 68 -0.73 19.42 -6.11
C LEU A 68 -1.77 20.53 -5.88
N ALA A 69 -2.40 20.55 -4.71
CA ALA A 69 -3.37 21.57 -4.34
C ALA A 69 -2.76 22.97 -4.29
N VAL A 70 -1.54 23.12 -3.75
CA VAL A 70 -0.81 24.40 -3.72
C VAL A 70 -0.48 24.87 -5.13
N VAL A 71 0.07 24.00 -5.98
CA VAL A 71 0.41 24.36 -7.37
C VAL A 71 -0.84 24.77 -8.14
N LEU A 72 -1.95 24.02 -8.01
CA LEU A 72 -3.23 24.38 -8.62
C LEU A 72 -3.80 25.69 -8.07
N GLY A 73 -3.72 25.91 -6.76
CA GLY A 73 -4.18 27.15 -6.13
C GLY A 73 -3.42 28.36 -6.67
N ILE A 74 -2.09 28.26 -6.76
CA ILE A 74 -1.22 29.29 -7.35
C ILE A 74 -1.60 29.53 -8.81
N TRP A 75 -1.76 28.46 -9.60
CA TRP A 75 -2.14 28.56 -11.01
C TRP A 75 -3.50 29.24 -11.20
N ILE A 76 -4.51 28.85 -10.42
CA ILE A 76 -5.85 29.45 -10.47
C ILE A 76 -5.75 30.95 -10.12
N TRP A 77 -5.03 31.29 -9.06
CA TRP A 77 -4.94 32.65 -8.57
C TRP A 77 -4.27 33.61 -9.56
N PHE A 78 -3.14 33.20 -10.16
CA PHE A 78 -2.37 34.06 -11.05
C PHE A 78 -2.74 33.93 -12.53
N GLY A 79 -3.19 32.76 -12.98
CA GLY A 79 -3.52 32.47 -14.37
C GLY A 79 -4.99 32.71 -14.72
N ILE A 80 -5.91 32.22 -13.89
CA ILE A 80 -7.35 32.30 -14.17
C ILE A 80 -7.98 33.55 -13.55
N GLN A 81 -7.46 34.04 -12.42
CA GLN A 81 -8.04 35.11 -11.60
C GLN A 81 -9.51 34.79 -11.25
N PRO A 82 -9.76 33.92 -10.25
CA PRO A 82 -11.09 33.40 -9.99
C PRO A 82 -12.05 34.52 -9.61
N ASP A 83 -13.22 34.57 -10.25
CA ASP A 83 -14.31 35.42 -9.80
C ASP A 83 -14.96 34.78 -8.55
N LEU A 84 -14.52 35.26 -7.39
CA LEU A 84 -14.95 34.77 -6.08
C LEU A 84 -16.37 35.21 -5.71
N SER A 85 -16.98 36.12 -6.48
CA SER A 85 -18.34 36.60 -6.23
C SER A 85 -19.40 35.61 -6.70
N LEU A 86 -19.07 34.78 -7.70
CA LEU A 86 -20.04 33.90 -8.35
C LEU A 86 -20.17 32.55 -7.65
N ILE A 87 -19.05 31.83 -7.47
CA ILE A 87 -19.06 30.45 -6.93
C ILE A 87 -17.80 30.15 -6.11
N PRO A 88 -17.65 30.72 -4.90
CA PRO A 88 -16.49 30.48 -4.05
C PRO A 88 -16.37 29.01 -3.60
N SER A 89 -17.49 28.31 -3.43
CA SER A 89 -17.53 26.89 -3.02
C SER A 89 -16.96 25.95 -4.08
N ALA A 90 -17.10 26.27 -5.37
CA ALA A 90 -16.58 25.43 -6.45
C ALA A 90 -15.04 25.41 -6.46
N TRP A 91 -14.41 26.57 -6.23
CA TRP A 91 -12.95 26.66 -6.15
C TRP A 91 -12.39 25.86 -4.98
N VAL A 92 -13.03 25.94 -3.81
CA VAL A 92 -12.67 25.13 -2.64
C VAL A 92 -12.85 23.64 -2.95
N ALA A 93 -13.95 23.26 -3.60
CA ALA A 93 -14.19 21.89 -4.00
C ALA A 93 -13.13 21.36 -4.98
N THR A 94 -12.70 22.16 -5.96
CA THR A 94 -11.62 21.80 -6.89
C THR A 94 -10.32 21.51 -6.16
N LEU A 95 -9.92 22.38 -5.22
CA LEU A 95 -8.69 22.17 -4.43
C LEU A 95 -8.80 20.94 -3.53
N ALA A 96 -9.97 20.71 -2.92
CA ALA A 96 -10.21 19.52 -2.11
C ALA A 96 -10.13 18.22 -2.95
N VAL A 97 -10.70 18.23 -4.16
CA VAL A 97 -10.60 17.09 -5.09
C VAL A 97 -9.16 16.86 -5.53
N ALA A 98 -8.42 17.92 -5.85
CA ALA A 98 -7.01 17.82 -6.21
C ALA A 98 -6.17 17.22 -5.06
N LEU A 99 -6.38 17.68 -3.84
CA LEU A 99 -5.74 17.13 -2.63
C LEU A 99 -6.05 15.63 -2.47
N TYR A 100 -7.32 15.26 -2.59
CA TYR A 100 -7.77 13.88 -2.43
C TYR A 100 -7.20 12.95 -3.52
N LEU A 101 -7.30 13.34 -4.79
CA LEU A 101 -6.78 12.55 -5.90
C LEU A 101 -5.25 12.46 -5.86
N GLY A 102 -4.56 13.57 -5.57
CA GLY A 102 -3.10 13.59 -5.43
C GLY A 102 -2.60 12.70 -4.31
N GLY A 103 -3.33 12.64 -3.19
CA GLY A 103 -3.00 11.72 -2.10
C GLY A 103 -3.33 10.26 -2.39
N ARG A 104 -4.42 9.99 -3.09
CA ARG A 104 -4.80 8.63 -3.50
C ARG A 104 -3.80 8.04 -4.50
N VAL A 105 -3.47 8.79 -5.54
CA VAL A 105 -2.53 8.34 -6.60
C VAL A 105 -1.13 8.11 -6.03
N ALA A 106 -0.65 8.99 -5.15
CA ALA A 106 0.68 8.82 -4.56
C ALA A 106 0.81 7.56 -3.70
N ARG A 107 -0.24 7.16 -2.96
CA ARG A 107 -0.21 5.90 -2.21
C ARG A 107 0.02 4.71 -3.14
N GLU A 108 -0.71 4.65 -4.25
CA GLU A 108 -0.55 3.58 -5.26
C GLU A 108 0.86 3.58 -5.88
N ILE A 109 1.36 4.76 -6.25
CA ILE A 109 2.72 4.90 -6.81
C ILE A 109 3.78 4.47 -5.80
N ILE A 110 3.60 4.77 -4.51
CA ILE A 110 4.57 4.41 -3.47
C ILE A 110 4.56 2.92 -3.20
N TYR A 111 3.39 2.27 -3.17
CA TYR A 111 3.34 0.80 -3.09
C TYR A 111 3.99 0.16 -4.32
N GLY A 112 3.77 0.70 -5.52
CA GLY A 112 4.45 0.27 -6.74
C GLY A 112 5.97 0.49 -6.70
N ALA A 113 6.41 1.66 -6.24
CA ALA A 113 7.83 2.02 -6.12
C ALA A 113 8.54 1.18 -5.05
N MET A 114 7.91 0.94 -3.91
CA MET A 114 8.46 0.05 -2.87
C MET A 114 8.58 -1.39 -3.37
N ARG A 115 7.68 -1.85 -4.23
CA ARG A 115 7.82 -3.15 -4.90
C ARG A 115 9.03 -3.18 -5.85
N TRP A 116 9.29 -2.09 -6.59
CA TRP A 116 10.46 -2.01 -7.48
C TRP A 116 11.79 -1.82 -6.77
N GLN A 117 11.81 -1.16 -5.62
CA GLN A 117 13.03 -0.91 -4.84
C GLN A 117 13.54 -2.14 -4.06
N ASN A 118 12.84 -3.28 -4.10
CA ASN A 118 13.29 -4.57 -3.55
C ASN A 118 14.44 -5.22 -4.37
N ARG A 119 15.45 -4.43 -4.79
CA ARG A 119 16.73 -4.97 -5.27
C ARG A 119 17.46 -5.84 -4.22
N PRO A 120 17.38 -5.59 -2.90
CA PRO A 120 18.00 -6.46 -1.91
C PRO A 120 17.46 -7.89 -1.92
N ALA A 121 16.21 -8.11 -2.33
CA ALA A 121 15.62 -9.45 -2.48
C ALA A 121 16.23 -10.23 -3.65
N VAL A 122 16.68 -9.52 -4.68
CA VAL A 122 17.36 -10.08 -5.85
C VAL A 122 18.82 -10.40 -5.52
N GLU A 123 19.41 -9.68 -4.57
CA GLU A 123 20.79 -9.84 -4.12
C GLU A 123 20.92 -10.78 -2.91
N ALA A 124 19.82 -11.22 -2.31
CA ALA A 124 19.81 -12.21 -1.24
C ALA A 124 20.30 -13.57 -1.77
N ARG A 125 21.55 -13.92 -1.46
CA ARG A 125 22.04 -15.29 -1.62
C ARG A 125 21.42 -16.14 -0.52
N PRO A 126 20.80 -17.29 -0.84
CA PRO A 126 20.39 -18.22 0.21
C PRO A 126 21.63 -18.60 1.04
N PRO A 127 21.49 -18.83 2.36
CA PRO A 127 22.60 -19.34 3.16
C PRO A 127 23.12 -20.60 2.47
N SER A 128 24.43 -20.67 2.22
CA SER A 128 25.03 -21.87 1.67
C SER A 128 24.84 -22.96 2.71
N ASN A 129 23.97 -23.91 2.42
CA ASN A 129 23.78 -25.10 3.22
C ASN A 129 25.14 -25.81 3.32
N SER A 130 25.88 -25.59 4.41
CA SER A 130 27.05 -26.37 4.75
C SER A 130 26.56 -27.64 5.43
N HIS A 131 26.23 -28.63 4.59
CA HIS A 131 26.12 -30.04 4.96
C HIS A 131 27.06 -30.84 4.09
#